data_AF-A0A7W5AN36-F1
#
_entry.id   AF-A0A7W5AN36-F1
#
_cell.length_a   1.000
_cell.length_b   1.000
_cell.length_c   1.000
_cell.angle_alpha   90.00
_cell.angle_beta   90.00
_cell.angle_gamma   90.00
#
_symmetry.space_group_name_H-M   'P 1'
#
loop_
_entity.id
_entity.type
_entity.pdbx_description
1 polymer ?
#
loop_
_entity_poly.entity_id
_entity_poly.type
_entity_poly.pdbx_seq_one_letter_code
_entity_poly.pdbx_strand_id
1 'polypeptide(L)'
;MPEKTEALGRLIANENSASDLLAFLFERDPAPLVRVLGLPDGEYRVRREGKAARSRFDLVVYRADRPVAVLELKGASTEHGDQLDRYRAWAEKHSAALFYCTLDRGDVPPDPWRAVGLVELYGAWRDSSDPHAAWLGGEIAGLFESWDQQAEGVIGESRGWYVPDLVTRRVALDLDRALRERDGQAEATRTNPGNPMFLAWRRHPNGDPDAWIGVDVRSEGRKNPAARWLFRPCVQVDVGDGTAVEARRKAHDLAVALLPALALSAIQRMLTERGRPGLGQALSANEHGGLAQPADAAVLEEFRNGDLSGLHPVFRNDWNRRLATQLTLDVTRVDRCQLADLTLAVLDHLVASARKLVADQG
;
A
#
# COMPACT_ATOMS: atom_id res chain seq x y z
N MET A 1 15.65 15.34 20.74
CA MET A 1 16.36 14.16 21.30
C MET A 1 16.09 12.99 20.37
N PRO A 2 17.10 12.28 19.85
CA PRO A 2 16.86 11.03 19.12
C PRO A 2 16.15 10.06 20.06
N GLU A 3 15.08 9.41 19.59
CA GLU A 3 14.41 8.38 20.37
C GLU A 3 15.39 7.25 20.63
N LYS A 4 15.40 6.73 21.87
CA LYS A 4 16.34 5.69 22.33
C LYS A 4 16.31 4.39 21.50
N THR A 5 15.37 4.27 20.57
CA THR A 5 15.01 3.04 19.86
C THR A 5 15.16 3.13 18.34
N GLU A 6 15.70 4.22 17.77
CA GLU A 6 15.83 4.38 16.30
C GLU A 6 16.70 3.27 15.65
N ALA A 7 17.80 2.90 16.31
CA ALA A 7 18.68 1.84 15.82
C ALA A 7 18.00 0.46 15.80
N LEU A 8 17.21 0.14 16.83
CA LEU A 8 16.41 -1.08 16.90
C LEU A 8 15.29 -1.03 15.85
N GLY A 9 14.63 0.12 15.68
CA GLY A 9 13.64 0.35 14.64
C GLY A 9 14.19 0.07 13.24
N ARG A 10 15.39 0.58 12.93
CA ARG A 10 16.07 0.29 11.66
C ARG A 10 16.37 -1.20 11.48
N LEU A 11 16.73 -1.91 12.54
CA LEU A 11 17.01 -3.34 12.51
C LEU A 11 15.74 -4.15 12.20
N ILE A 12 14.63 -3.87 12.89
CA ILE A 12 13.36 -4.59 12.71
C ILE A 12 12.56 -4.13 11.48
N ALA A 13 12.95 -3.03 10.84
CA ALA A 13 12.40 -2.57 9.55
C ALA A 13 12.87 -3.42 8.34
N ASN A 14 13.67 -4.46 8.58
CA ASN A 14 14.05 -5.46 7.60
C ASN A 14 13.42 -6.80 8.01
N GLU A 15 12.64 -7.40 7.11
CA GLU A 15 11.91 -8.66 7.38
C GLU A 15 12.86 -9.81 7.73
N ASN A 16 14.04 -9.92 7.10
CA ASN A 16 15.02 -10.94 7.44
C ASN A 16 15.60 -10.75 8.84
N SER A 17 15.97 -9.51 9.19
CA SER A 17 16.50 -9.20 10.51
C SER A 17 15.46 -9.37 11.61
N ALA A 18 14.20 -9.03 11.34
CA ALA A 18 13.09 -9.35 12.24
C ALA A 18 12.97 -10.87 12.43
N SER A 19 12.92 -11.64 11.36
CA SER A 19 12.86 -13.11 11.40
C SER A 19 14.04 -13.73 12.16
N ASP A 20 15.26 -13.22 11.98
CA ASP A 20 16.45 -13.67 12.72
C ASP A 20 16.33 -13.40 14.22
N LEU A 21 15.82 -12.23 14.61
CA LEU A 21 15.57 -11.90 16.01
C LEU A 21 14.47 -12.78 16.61
N LEU A 22 13.44 -13.12 15.85
CA LEU A 22 12.41 -14.05 16.30
C LEU A 22 12.98 -15.45 16.54
N ALA A 23 13.85 -15.94 15.65
CA ALA A 23 14.54 -17.21 15.85
C ALA A 23 15.49 -17.17 17.05
N PHE A 24 16.22 -16.08 17.25
CA PHE A 24 17.06 -15.88 18.43
C PHE A 24 16.24 -15.90 19.74
N LEU A 25 15.10 -15.21 19.77
CA LEU A 25 14.20 -15.23 20.92
C LEU A 25 13.67 -16.65 21.19
N PHE A 26 13.36 -17.41 20.14
CA PHE A 26 12.96 -18.81 20.26
C PHE A 26 14.07 -19.71 20.83
N GLU A 27 15.32 -19.53 20.39
CA GLU A 27 16.46 -20.30 20.92
C GLU A 27 16.69 -20.04 22.42
N ARG A 28 16.33 -18.84 22.90
CA ARG A 28 16.41 -18.48 24.33
C ARG A 28 15.27 -19.04 25.16
N ASP A 29 14.05 -18.88 24.66
CA ASP A 29 12.85 -19.40 25.29
C ASP A 29 11.81 -19.75 24.22
N PRO A 30 11.57 -21.04 23.94
CA PRO A 30 10.62 -21.47 22.92
C PRO A 30 9.16 -21.35 23.38
N ALA A 31 8.89 -21.28 24.69
CA ALA A 31 7.54 -21.38 25.23
C ALA A 31 6.59 -20.25 24.78
N PRO A 32 7.02 -18.97 24.69
CA PRO A 32 6.20 -17.90 24.12
C PRO A 32 5.67 -18.19 22.72
N LEU A 33 6.52 -18.63 21.79
CA LEU A 33 6.11 -18.93 20.42
C LEU A 33 5.12 -20.09 20.37
N VAL A 34 5.43 -21.17 21.09
CA VAL A 34 4.58 -22.38 21.14
C VAL A 34 3.17 -22.03 21.59
N ARG A 35 3.03 -21.16 22.60
CA ARG A 35 1.74 -20.66 23.07
C ARG A 35 1.01 -19.81 22.03
N VAL A 36 1.68 -18.84 21.41
CA VAL A 36 1.09 -17.98 20.37
C VAL A 36 0.56 -18.81 19.20
N LEU A 37 1.29 -19.84 18.80
CA LEU A 37 0.90 -20.72 17.70
C LEU A 37 -0.15 -21.78 18.10
N GLY A 38 -0.53 -21.86 19.37
CA GLY A 38 -1.46 -22.88 19.89
C GLY A 38 -0.94 -24.30 19.71
N LEU A 39 0.38 -24.49 19.75
CA LEU A 39 1.01 -25.80 19.63
C LEU A 39 0.98 -26.54 20.98
N PRO A 40 0.85 -27.87 21.00
CA PRO A 40 0.80 -28.65 22.25
C PRO A 40 2.13 -28.59 23.01
N ASP A 41 2.14 -28.88 24.32
CA ASP A 41 3.39 -28.90 25.09
C ASP A 41 4.40 -29.93 24.54
N GLY A 42 5.67 -29.58 24.55
CA GLY A 42 6.76 -30.45 24.13
C GLY A 42 8.03 -29.71 23.73
N GLU A 43 9.01 -30.47 23.25
CA GLU A 43 10.26 -29.91 22.73
C GLU A 43 10.11 -29.50 21.26
N TYR A 44 10.53 -28.27 20.98
CA TYR A 44 10.46 -27.66 19.66
C TYR A 44 11.80 -27.09 19.25
N ARG A 45 12.04 -27.07 17.95
CA ARG A 45 13.16 -26.34 17.34
C ARG A 45 12.63 -25.45 16.22
N VAL A 46 13.29 -24.33 15.98
CA VAL A 46 13.03 -23.46 14.84
C VAL A 46 14.19 -23.55 13.86
N ARG A 47 13.88 -23.47 12.57
CA ARG A 47 14.86 -23.28 11.50
C ARG A 47 14.51 -22.04 10.69
N ARG A 48 15.44 -21.09 10.61
CA ARG A 48 15.38 -19.97 9.67
C ARG A 48 15.57 -20.44 8.24
N GLU A 49 14.91 -19.77 7.31
CA GLU A 49 15.05 -20.02 5.87
C GLU A 49 14.78 -21.47 5.47
N GLY A 50 13.70 -22.05 6.00
CA GLY A 50 13.32 -23.43 5.72
C GLY A 50 13.00 -23.64 4.23
N LYS A 51 13.65 -24.62 3.59
CA LYS A 51 13.45 -24.87 2.16
C LYS A 51 12.01 -25.29 1.83
N ALA A 52 11.38 -24.54 0.93
CA ALA A 52 10.06 -24.76 0.36
C ALA A 52 10.18 -24.89 -1.17
N ALA A 53 10.56 -26.08 -1.66
CA ALA A 53 10.88 -26.31 -3.07
C ALA A 53 11.90 -25.29 -3.64
N ARG A 54 11.45 -24.31 -4.45
CA ARG A 54 12.28 -23.24 -5.05
C ARG A 54 12.34 -21.94 -4.23
N SER A 55 11.64 -21.88 -3.10
CA SER A 55 11.53 -20.72 -2.20
C SER A 55 11.96 -21.09 -0.76
N ARG A 56 12.04 -20.11 0.15
CA ARG A 56 12.39 -20.33 1.56
C ARG A 56 11.37 -19.63 2.45
N PHE A 57 10.82 -20.38 3.39
CA PHE A 57 10.02 -19.83 4.48
C PHE A 57 10.88 -19.00 5.41
N ASP A 58 10.32 -17.95 6.01
CA ASP A 58 11.03 -17.22 7.05
C ASP A 58 11.41 -18.13 8.22
N LEU A 59 10.44 -18.79 8.85
CA LEU A 59 10.67 -19.74 9.94
C LEU A 59 9.87 -21.02 9.74
N VAL A 60 10.49 -22.15 10.08
CA VAL A 60 9.80 -23.45 10.19
C VAL A 60 10.01 -24.00 11.60
N VAL A 61 8.92 -24.31 12.28
CA VAL A 61 8.90 -24.92 13.61
C VAL A 61 8.82 -26.44 13.45
N TYR A 62 9.63 -27.18 14.20
CA TYR A 62 9.64 -28.63 14.19
C TYR A 62 9.39 -29.21 15.58
N ARG A 63 8.73 -30.37 15.61
CA ARG A 63 8.59 -31.25 16.78
C ARG A 63 9.06 -32.65 16.40
N ALA A 64 10.04 -33.20 17.12
CA ALA A 64 10.63 -34.51 16.81
C ALA A 64 10.98 -34.68 15.32
N ASP A 65 11.74 -33.72 14.78
CA ASP A 65 12.14 -33.61 13.37
C ASP A 65 11.02 -33.41 12.32
N ARG A 66 9.75 -33.41 12.73
CA ARG A 66 8.62 -33.14 11.83
C ARG A 66 8.27 -31.66 11.84
N PRO A 67 8.16 -31.00 10.67
CA PRO A 67 7.66 -29.63 10.62
C PRO A 67 6.19 -29.61 11.04
N VAL A 68 5.84 -28.69 11.93
CA VAL A 68 4.49 -28.55 12.50
C VAL A 68 3.87 -27.18 12.25
N ALA A 69 4.70 -26.16 12.04
CA ALA A 69 4.25 -24.82 11.70
C ALA A 69 5.27 -24.10 10.82
N VAL A 70 4.76 -23.16 10.04
CA VAL A 70 5.53 -22.24 9.21
C VAL A 70 5.07 -20.83 9.55
N LEU A 71 6.02 -19.93 9.70
CA LEU A 71 5.75 -18.51 9.85
C LEU A 71 6.37 -17.77 8.67
N GLU A 72 5.60 -16.87 8.10
CA GLU A 72 6.04 -15.93 7.08
C GLU A 72 5.80 -14.50 7.61
N LEU A 73 6.86 -13.70 7.70
CA LEU A 73 6.81 -12.34 8.26
C LEU A 73 6.62 -11.32 7.14
N LYS A 74 5.62 -10.45 7.31
CA LYS A 74 5.36 -9.30 6.44
C LYS A 74 5.29 -8.04 7.27
N GLY A 75 6.37 -7.27 7.23
CA GLY A 75 6.35 -5.92 7.80
C GLY A 75 5.54 -5.00 6.91
N ALA A 76 5.79 -5.08 5.60
CA ALA A 76 5.30 -4.08 4.64
C ALA A 76 5.07 -4.58 3.22
N SER A 77 5.59 -5.76 2.87
CA SER A 77 5.36 -6.35 1.55
C SER A 77 4.05 -7.14 1.54
N THR A 78 3.30 -7.06 0.44
CA THR A 78 2.23 -8.02 0.13
C THR A 78 2.83 -9.16 -0.71
N GLU A 79 2.36 -10.38 -0.45
CA GLU A 79 2.88 -11.58 -1.12
C GLU A 79 2.40 -11.70 -2.57
N HIS A 80 3.23 -12.35 -3.40
CA HIS A 80 2.86 -12.71 -4.77
C HIS A 80 2.19 -14.10 -4.72
N GLY A 81 0.97 -14.23 -5.28
CA GLY A 81 0.11 -15.43 -5.12
C GLY A 81 0.81 -16.78 -5.34
N ASP A 82 1.70 -16.88 -6.33
CA ASP A 82 2.45 -18.09 -6.64
C ASP A 82 3.29 -18.63 -5.45
N GLN A 83 3.74 -17.75 -4.55
CA GLN A 83 4.52 -18.14 -3.38
C GLN A 83 3.66 -18.78 -2.31
N LEU A 84 2.49 -18.20 -2.01
CA LEU A 84 1.56 -18.74 -1.02
C LEU A 84 1.01 -20.10 -1.45
N ASP A 85 0.76 -20.32 -2.74
CA ASP A 85 0.31 -21.61 -3.25
C ASP A 85 1.38 -22.71 -3.11
N ARG A 86 2.65 -22.38 -3.38
CA ARG A 86 3.76 -23.32 -3.14
C ARG A 86 3.89 -23.69 -1.66
N TYR A 87 3.69 -22.71 -0.79
CA TYR A 87 3.76 -22.88 0.65
C TYR A 87 2.60 -23.73 1.17
N ARG A 88 1.39 -23.53 0.63
CA ARG A 88 0.22 -24.36 0.90
C ARG A 88 0.46 -25.82 0.52
N ALA A 89 0.93 -26.08 -0.70
CA ALA A 89 1.22 -27.44 -1.17
C ALA A 89 2.29 -28.14 -0.30
N TRP A 90 3.30 -27.39 0.16
CA TRP A 90 4.30 -27.92 1.08
C TRP A 90 3.70 -28.24 2.46
N ALA A 91 2.89 -27.34 3.01
CA ALA A 91 2.27 -27.50 4.32
C ALA A 91 1.30 -28.68 4.35
N GLU A 92 0.51 -28.89 3.30
CA GLU A 92 -0.38 -30.05 3.17
C GLU A 92 0.38 -31.38 3.24
N LYS A 93 1.49 -31.49 2.50
CA LYS A 93 2.36 -32.69 2.53
C LYS A 93 2.87 -33.02 3.94
N HIS A 94 3.08 -32.00 4.75
CA HIS A 94 3.68 -32.10 6.06
C HIS A 94 2.67 -31.98 7.22
N SER A 95 1.38 -31.73 6.92
CA SER A 95 0.37 -31.37 7.91
C SER A 95 0.81 -30.22 8.83
N ALA A 96 1.53 -29.24 8.26
CA ALA A 96 2.04 -28.09 8.99
C ALA A 96 1.03 -26.93 8.98
N ALA A 97 0.89 -26.22 10.09
CA ALA A 97 0.09 -25.00 10.14
C ALA A 97 0.81 -23.83 9.46
N LEU A 98 0.05 -22.93 8.82
CA LEU A 98 0.58 -21.76 8.12
C LEU A 98 0.20 -20.47 8.88
N PHE A 99 1.19 -19.67 9.25
CA PHE A 99 1.00 -18.42 9.98
C PHE A 99 1.58 -17.24 9.21
N TYR A 100 0.72 -16.26 8.95
CA TYR A 100 1.06 -15.02 8.26
C TYR A 100 1.24 -13.92 9.32
N CYS A 101 2.49 -13.56 9.59
CA CYS A 101 2.87 -12.68 10.68
C CYS A 101 2.96 -11.24 10.18
N THR A 102 2.01 -10.39 10.51
CA THR A 102 1.85 -9.05 9.91
C THR A 102 1.78 -7.94 10.94
N LEU A 103 2.30 -6.77 10.58
CA LEU A 103 2.11 -5.57 11.41
C LEU A 103 0.68 -5.01 11.27
N ASP A 104 0.00 -5.29 10.17
CA ASP A 104 -1.30 -4.72 9.89
C ASP A 104 -2.45 -5.60 10.40
N ARG A 105 -3.20 -5.11 11.38
CA ARG A 105 -4.32 -5.86 12.00
C ARG A 105 -5.48 -6.14 11.04
N GLY A 106 -5.57 -5.39 9.94
CA GLY A 106 -6.61 -5.54 8.92
C GLY A 106 -6.29 -6.55 7.82
N ASP A 107 -5.08 -7.11 7.80
CA ASP A 107 -4.68 -8.06 6.76
C ASP A 107 -5.37 -9.41 6.99
N VAL A 108 -6.11 -9.87 5.98
CA VAL A 108 -6.78 -11.17 6.00
C VAL A 108 -6.07 -12.07 5.00
N PRO A 109 -5.14 -12.93 5.46
CA PRO A 109 -4.42 -13.79 4.55
C PRO A 109 -5.37 -14.84 3.96
N PRO A 110 -5.09 -15.37 2.75
CA PRO A 110 -5.94 -16.38 2.14
C PRO A 110 -5.90 -17.69 2.94
N ASP A 111 -7.02 -18.41 2.98
CA ASP A 111 -7.06 -19.74 3.59
C ASP A 111 -5.97 -20.65 3.00
N PRO A 112 -5.31 -21.54 3.77
CA PRO A 112 -5.53 -21.84 5.18
C PRO A 112 -4.60 -21.05 6.13
N TRP A 113 -4.07 -19.90 5.69
CA TRP A 113 -3.16 -19.10 6.51
C TRP A 113 -3.90 -18.44 7.68
N ARG A 114 -3.26 -18.42 8.84
CA ARG A 114 -3.76 -17.71 10.03
C ARG A 114 -2.95 -16.45 10.25
N ALA A 115 -3.62 -15.31 10.40
CA ALA A 115 -2.96 -14.06 10.75
C ALA A 115 -2.44 -14.10 12.18
N VAL A 116 -1.23 -13.60 12.41
CA VAL A 116 -0.66 -13.33 13.74
C VAL A 116 -0.07 -11.92 13.72
N GLY A 117 -0.44 -11.09 14.70
CA GLY A 117 0.09 -9.73 14.76
C GLY A 117 1.57 -9.73 15.18
N LEU A 118 2.43 -8.93 14.56
CA LEU A 118 3.83 -8.82 15.01
C LEU A 118 3.95 -8.28 16.45
N VAL A 119 3.04 -7.40 16.88
CA VAL A 119 2.99 -6.93 18.27
C VAL A 119 2.70 -8.07 19.24
N GLU A 120 1.74 -8.94 18.90
CA GLU A 120 1.40 -10.13 19.69
C GLU A 120 2.55 -11.13 19.70
N LEU A 121 3.11 -11.42 18.51
CA LEU A 121 4.17 -12.41 18.32
C LEU A 121 5.42 -12.09 19.16
N TYR A 122 5.96 -10.88 19.05
CA TYR A 122 7.13 -10.48 19.84
C TYR A 122 6.75 -10.17 21.30
N GLY A 123 5.54 -9.65 21.53
CA GLY A 123 5.04 -9.30 22.85
C GLY A 123 4.91 -10.50 23.77
N ALA A 124 4.71 -11.70 23.23
CA ALA A 124 4.63 -12.95 24.00
C ALA A 124 5.89 -13.23 24.83
N TRP A 125 7.06 -12.71 24.42
CA TRP A 125 8.30 -12.86 25.20
C TRP A 125 8.35 -11.98 26.44
N ARG A 126 7.48 -10.98 26.62
CA ARG A 126 7.48 -10.13 27.83
C ARG A 126 7.38 -10.96 29.12
N ASP A 127 6.72 -12.12 29.05
CA ASP A 127 6.54 -13.07 30.15
C ASP A 127 7.55 -14.24 30.11
N SER A 128 8.62 -14.12 29.32
CA SER A 128 9.68 -15.13 29.24
C SER A 128 10.45 -15.24 30.56
N SER A 129 10.87 -16.45 30.90
CA SER A 129 11.76 -16.67 32.04
C SER A 129 13.21 -16.23 31.78
N ASP A 130 13.61 -16.03 30.52
CA ASP A 130 14.91 -15.43 30.18
C ASP A 130 14.76 -13.88 30.19
N PRO A 131 15.43 -13.17 31.12
CA PRO A 131 15.28 -11.72 31.27
C PRO A 131 15.71 -10.93 30.02
N HIS A 132 16.68 -11.43 29.26
CA HIS A 132 17.15 -10.77 28.05
C HIS A 132 16.18 -10.95 26.90
N ALA A 133 15.60 -12.15 26.77
CA ALA A 133 14.56 -12.41 25.80
C ALA A 133 13.30 -11.59 26.12
N ALA A 134 12.93 -11.50 27.41
CA ALA A 134 11.81 -10.69 27.87
C ALA A 134 11.98 -9.20 27.58
N TRP A 135 13.15 -8.66 27.90
CA TRP A 135 13.48 -7.27 27.57
C TRP A 135 13.44 -7.01 26.05
N LEU A 136 14.13 -7.83 25.25
CA LEU A 136 14.24 -7.60 23.81
C LEU A 136 12.89 -7.76 23.09
N GLY A 137 12.13 -8.81 23.41
CA GLY A 137 10.77 -9.00 22.88
C GLY A 137 9.84 -7.85 23.26
N GLY A 138 9.95 -7.36 24.50
CA GLY A 138 9.22 -6.19 24.97
C GLY A 138 9.51 -4.91 24.19
N GLU A 139 10.80 -4.60 23.95
CA GLU A 139 11.24 -3.42 23.19
C GLU A 139 10.78 -3.48 21.72
N ILE A 140 10.91 -4.65 21.07
CA ILE A 140 10.47 -4.84 19.68
C ILE A 140 8.95 -4.70 19.58
N ALA A 141 8.20 -5.34 20.47
CA ALA A 141 6.74 -5.23 20.49
C ALA A 141 6.28 -3.78 20.74
N GLY A 142 6.94 -3.06 21.66
CA GLY A 142 6.65 -1.65 21.92
C GLY A 142 6.93 -0.74 20.72
N LEU A 143 7.97 -1.03 19.94
CA LEU A 143 8.23 -0.33 18.68
C LEU A 143 7.15 -0.59 17.63
N PHE A 144 6.75 -1.85 17.43
CA PHE A 144 5.67 -2.18 16.49
C PHE A 144 4.34 -1.56 16.91
N GLU A 145 4.02 -1.57 18.21
CA GLU A 145 2.83 -0.91 18.75
C GLU A 145 2.87 0.61 18.54
N SER A 146 4.03 1.23 18.71
CA SER A 146 4.22 2.65 18.41
C SER A 146 4.01 2.95 16.92
N TRP A 147 4.53 2.13 16.01
CA TRP A 147 4.32 2.32 14.57
C TRP A 147 2.87 2.11 14.15
N ASP A 148 2.19 1.14 14.76
CA ASP A 148 0.77 0.89 14.58
C ASP A 148 -0.08 2.12 14.99
N GLN A 149 0.21 2.71 16.15
CA GLN A 149 -0.45 3.94 16.62
C GLN A 149 -0.11 5.16 15.75
N GLN A 150 1.15 5.31 15.34
CA GLN A 150 1.57 6.41 14.48
C GLN A 150 0.88 6.40 13.11
N ALA A 151 0.55 5.22 12.57
CA ALA A 151 -0.19 5.10 11.31
C ALA A 151 -1.64 5.62 11.40
N GLU A 152 -2.18 5.78 12.60
CA GLU A 152 -3.50 6.38 12.85
C GLU A 152 -3.43 7.92 13.00
N GLY A 153 -2.25 8.48 13.25
CA GLY A 153 -2.05 9.91 13.45
C GLY A 153 -1.79 10.71 12.17
N VAL A 154 -1.35 11.95 12.35
CA VAL A 154 -0.91 12.82 11.25
C VAL A 154 0.34 12.21 10.60
N ILE A 155 0.28 11.99 9.28
CA ILE A 155 1.28 11.20 8.55
C ILE A 155 2.70 11.79 8.72
N GLY A 156 2.83 13.10 8.57
CA GLY A 156 4.11 13.81 8.63
C GLY A 156 4.72 13.93 10.03
N GLU A 157 3.97 13.62 11.10
CA GLU A 157 4.48 13.59 12.47
C GLU A 157 5.10 12.24 12.85
N SER A 158 4.83 11.21 12.04
CA SER A 158 5.32 9.87 12.29
C SER A 158 6.81 9.70 11.96
N ARG A 159 7.43 8.75 12.67
CA ARG A 159 8.86 8.43 12.61
C ARG A 159 9.12 6.95 12.31
N GLY A 160 8.08 6.12 12.40
CA GLY A 160 8.20 4.68 12.21
C GLY A 160 8.51 4.28 10.77
N TRP A 161 9.40 3.30 10.61
CA TRP A 161 9.93 2.89 9.31
C TRP A 161 8.89 2.22 8.42
N TYR A 162 7.88 1.57 9.00
CA TYR A 162 6.76 0.96 8.26
C TYR A 162 5.50 1.82 8.23
N VAL A 163 5.49 3.00 8.87
CA VAL A 163 4.28 3.83 8.93
C VAL A 163 3.76 4.19 7.53
N PRO A 164 4.58 4.53 6.52
CA PRO A 164 4.06 4.82 5.18
C PRO A 164 3.42 3.59 4.51
N ASP A 165 3.99 2.40 4.70
CA ASP A 165 3.41 1.13 4.22
C ASP A 165 2.10 0.79 4.95
N LEU A 166 1.98 1.09 6.25
CA LEU A 166 0.75 0.90 7.02
C LEU A 166 -0.35 1.88 6.58
N VAL A 167 -0.02 3.17 6.46
CA VAL A 167 -0.96 4.21 6.03
C VAL A 167 -1.53 3.87 4.66
N THR A 168 -0.67 3.56 3.68
CA THR A 168 -1.13 3.24 2.31
C THR A 168 -2.02 1.99 2.26
N ARG A 169 -1.68 0.92 2.99
CA ARG A 169 -2.50 -0.29 3.09
C ARG A 169 -3.86 -0.05 3.73
N ARG A 170 -3.90 0.62 4.88
CA ARG A 170 -5.16 0.92 5.58
C ARG A 170 -6.07 1.83 4.76
N VAL A 171 -5.50 2.86 4.13
CA VAL A 171 -6.26 3.73 3.22
C VAL A 171 -6.82 2.92 2.06
N ALA A 172 -6.02 2.07 1.41
CA ALA A 172 -6.50 1.24 0.32
C ALA A 172 -7.63 0.29 0.76
N LEU A 173 -7.53 -0.34 1.93
CA LEU A 173 -8.58 -1.22 2.47
C LEU A 173 -9.88 -0.46 2.75
N ASP A 174 -9.80 0.72 3.37
CA ASP A 174 -10.97 1.55 3.65
C ASP A 174 -11.62 2.05 2.34
N LEU A 175 -10.81 2.45 1.37
CA LEU A 175 -11.26 2.85 0.04
C LEU A 175 -11.90 1.70 -0.73
N ASP A 176 -11.28 0.51 -0.74
CA ASP A 176 -11.78 -0.64 -1.48
C ASP A 176 -13.16 -1.07 -0.96
N ARG A 177 -13.34 -1.10 0.37
CA ARG A 177 -14.65 -1.34 0.99
C ARG A 177 -15.69 -0.33 0.51
N ALA A 178 -15.35 0.96 0.48
CA ALA A 178 -16.25 2.02 0.06
C ALA A 178 -16.53 2.04 -1.47
N LEU A 179 -15.58 1.57 -2.27
CA LEU A 179 -15.62 1.65 -3.73
C LEU A 179 -16.28 0.45 -4.40
N ARG A 180 -16.26 -0.74 -3.78
CA ARG A 180 -16.93 -1.95 -4.31
C ARG A 180 -18.43 -1.72 -4.58
N GLU A 181 -19.10 -0.93 -3.74
CA GLU A 181 -20.51 -0.57 -3.93
C GLU A 181 -20.74 0.48 -5.04
N ARG A 182 -19.66 1.02 -5.63
CA ARG A 182 -19.68 2.18 -6.54
C ARG A 182 -19.02 1.89 -7.89
N ASP A 183 -18.90 0.61 -8.25
CA ASP A 183 -18.18 0.12 -9.44
C ASP A 183 -16.74 0.64 -9.48
N GLY A 184 -16.04 0.40 -8.38
CA GLY A 184 -14.66 0.82 -8.16
C GLY A 184 -13.92 -0.16 -7.27
N GLN A 185 -12.61 0.08 -7.14
CA GLN A 185 -11.70 -0.75 -6.36
C GLN A 185 -10.51 0.09 -5.88
N ALA A 186 -9.82 -0.38 -4.84
CA ALA A 186 -8.55 0.20 -4.43
C ALA A 186 -7.56 -0.88 -3.99
N GLU A 187 -6.27 -0.62 -4.19
CA GLU A 187 -5.21 -1.51 -3.76
C GLU A 187 -3.98 -0.73 -3.31
N ALA A 188 -3.26 -1.27 -2.33
CA ALA A 188 -1.93 -0.80 -1.95
C ALA A 188 -0.87 -1.57 -2.73
N THR A 189 0.15 -0.87 -3.19
CA THR A 189 1.24 -1.45 -3.98
C THR A 189 2.51 -0.62 -3.79
N ARG A 190 3.50 -0.81 -4.65
CA ARG A 190 4.76 -0.08 -4.62
C ARG A 190 5.10 0.53 -5.96
N THR A 191 5.75 1.68 -5.89
CA THR A 191 6.43 2.28 -7.04
C THR A 191 7.62 1.42 -7.47
N ASN A 192 8.20 1.64 -8.66
CA ASN A 192 9.39 0.92 -9.12
C ASN A 192 10.58 0.97 -8.13
N PRO A 193 10.87 2.11 -7.46
CA PRO A 193 11.89 2.16 -6.40
C PRO A 193 11.52 1.41 -5.11
N GLY A 194 10.32 0.84 -5.02
CA GLY A 194 9.82 0.14 -3.84
C GLY A 194 9.21 1.05 -2.77
N ASN A 195 8.92 2.32 -3.08
CA ASN A 195 8.23 3.20 -2.14
C ASN A 195 6.73 2.87 -2.06
N PRO A 196 6.10 3.00 -0.88
CA PRO A 196 4.69 2.69 -0.68
C PRO A 196 3.79 3.61 -1.50
N MET A 197 2.75 3.03 -2.08
CA MET A 197 1.71 3.77 -2.78
C MET A 197 0.37 3.03 -2.67
N PHE A 198 -0.71 3.72 -2.98
CA PHE A 198 -1.98 3.06 -3.26
C PHE A 198 -2.62 3.67 -4.49
N LEU A 199 -3.53 2.90 -5.07
CA LEU A 199 -4.32 3.26 -6.22
C LEU A 199 -5.78 3.06 -5.87
N ALA A 200 -6.63 3.99 -6.29
CA ALA A 200 -8.07 3.89 -6.14
C ALA A 200 -8.73 4.30 -7.44
N TRP A 201 -9.70 3.52 -7.91
CA TRP A 201 -10.35 3.70 -9.19
C TRP A 201 -11.86 3.60 -9.10
N ARG A 202 -12.51 4.26 -10.04
CA ARG A 202 -13.91 4.09 -10.41
C ARG A 202 -14.01 3.95 -11.92
N ARG A 203 -14.97 3.17 -12.40
CA ARG A 203 -15.19 3.07 -13.84
C ARG A 203 -15.53 4.40 -14.47
N HIS A 204 -14.95 4.64 -15.64
CA HIS A 204 -15.26 5.83 -16.42
C HIS A 204 -16.70 5.72 -16.96
N PRO A 205 -17.53 6.77 -16.88
CA PRO A 205 -18.94 6.72 -17.28
C PRO A 205 -19.17 6.69 -18.81
N ASN A 206 -18.13 6.49 -19.64
CA ASN A 206 -18.25 6.47 -21.10
C ASN A 206 -18.69 5.10 -21.66
N GLY A 207 -18.94 4.12 -20.78
CA GLY A 207 -19.38 2.78 -21.15
C GLY A 207 -18.25 1.80 -21.54
N ASP A 208 -16.99 2.23 -21.49
CA ASP A 208 -15.85 1.35 -21.75
C ASP A 208 -15.44 0.56 -20.48
N PRO A 209 -15.44 -0.79 -20.51
CA PRO A 209 -15.00 -1.60 -19.38
C PRO A 209 -13.49 -1.52 -19.10
N ASP A 210 -12.67 -0.95 -19.98
CA ASP A 210 -11.22 -0.80 -19.75
C ASP A 210 -10.84 0.61 -19.30
N ALA A 211 -11.80 1.55 -19.24
CA ALA A 211 -11.57 2.94 -18.87
C ALA A 211 -11.91 3.23 -17.40
N TRP A 212 -11.00 3.94 -16.75
CA TRP A 212 -11.05 4.24 -15.32
C TRP A 212 -10.72 5.70 -15.03
N ILE A 213 -11.39 6.24 -14.01
CA ILE A 213 -10.99 7.46 -13.31
C ILE A 213 -10.32 7.02 -12.02
N GLY A 214 -9.13 7.54 -11.74
CA GLY A 214 -8.33 7.09 -10.62
C GLY A 214 -7.67 8.20 -9.82
N VAL A 215 -7.18 7.83 -8.64
CA VAL A 215 -6.23 8.59 -7.84
C VAL A 215 -5.08 7.65 -7.47
N ASP A 216 -3.87 8.08 -7.79
CA ASP A 216 -2.62 7.41 -7.45
C ASP A 216 -1.90 8.24 -6.39
N VAL A 217 -1.65 7.67 -5.22
CA VAL A 217 -0.95 8.35 -4.12
C VAL A 217 0.36 7.64 -3.83
N ARG A 218 1.48 8.37 -3.92
CA ARG A 218 2.84 7.81 -3.78
C ARG A 218 3.60 8.52 -2.68
N SER A 219 4.18 7.77 -1.74
CA SER A 219 5.24 8.29 -0.88
C SER A 219 6.56 8.33 -1.67
N GLU A 220 7.33 9.41 -1.53
CA GLU A 220 8.69 9.48 -2.09
C GLU A 220 9.77 8.94 -1.13
N GLY A 221 9.39 8.58 0.10
CA GLY A 221 10.31 8.07 1.11
C GLY A 221 9.74 6.94 1.93
N ARG A 222 10.08 5.69 1.59
CA ARG A 222 9.65 4.50 2.35
C ARG A 222 9.97 4.58 3.85
N LYS A 223 11.13 5.15 4.19
CA LYS A 223 11.71 5.15 5.55
C LYS A 223 11.63 6.52 6.22
N ASN A 224 10.95 7.47 5.58
CA ASN A 224 10.80 8.84 6.05
C ASN A 224 9.34 9.25 5.80
N PRO A 225 8.45 9.10 6.78
CA PRO A 225 7.04 9.43 6.60
C PRO A 225 6.79 10.89 6.24
N ALA A 226 7.66 11.80 6.70
CA ALA A 226 7.64 13.22 6.38
C ALA A 226 8.23 13.57 5.00
N ALA A 227 8.71 12.56 4.24
CA ALA A 227 9.05 12.78 2.84
C ALA A 227 7.82 13.26 2.05
N ARG A 228 8.04 13.78 0.85
CA ARG A 228 6.95 14.26 0.01
C ARG A 228 6.01 13.11 -0.38
N TRP A 229 4.71 13.38 -0.35
CA TRP A 229 3.69 12.50 -0.92
C TRP A 229 3.08 13.15 -2.15
N LEU A 230 3.01 12.38 -3.24
CA LEU A 230 2.38 12.78 -4.48
C LEU A 230 0.93 12.32 -4.48
N PHE A 231 0.01 13.22 -4.80
CA PHE A 231 -1.39 12.92 -4.99
C PHE A 231 -1.74 13.16 -6.47
N ARG A 232 -2.07 12.09 -7.20
CA ARG A 232 -2.16 12.11 -8.67
C ARG A 232 -3.54 11.67 -9.17
N PRO A 233 -4.51 12.59 -9.25
CA PRO A 233 -5.76 12.36 -9.97
C PRO A 233 -5.47 12.04 -11.44
N CYS A 234 -6.09 10.99 -11.97
CA CYS A 234 -5.74 10.45 -13.27
C CYS A 234 -6.93 9.84 -14.02
N VAL A 235 -6.72 9.62 -15.31
CA VAL A 235 -7.50 8.71 -16.16
C VAL A 235 -6.58 7.56 -16.57
N GLN A 236 -7.10 6.34 -16.52
CA GLN A 236 -6.40 5.14 -16.97
C GLN A 236 -7.25 4.37 -17.97
N VAL A 237 -6.61 3.83 -19.01
CA VAL A 237 -7.22 2.88 -19.94
C VAL A 237 -6.34 1.65 -20.06
N ASP A 238 -6.89 0.49 -19.72
CA ASP A 238 -6.22 -0.80 -19.88
C ASP A 238 -6.23 -1.23 -21.36
N VAL A 239 -5.39 -2.21 -21.73
CA VAL A 239 -5.31 -2.65 -23.14
C VAL A 239 -6.56 -3.42 -23.56
N GLY A 240 -7.16 -4.17 -22.63
CA GLY A 240 -8.31 -5.04 -22.91
C GLY A 240 -8.02 -5.98 -24.08
N ASP A 241 -9.01 -6.13 -24.95
CA ASP A 241 -8.93 -6.88 -26.21
C ASP A 241 -8.31 -6.08 -27.37
N GLY A 242 -7.98 -4.81 -27.17
CA GLY A 242 -7.44 -3.90 -28.18
C GLY A 242 -5.91 -3.86 -28.24
N THR A 243 -5.39 -2.86 -28.95
CA THR A 243 -3.96 -2.57 -29.03
C THR A 243 -3.52 -1.53 -27.99
N ALA A 244 -2.24 -1.56 -27.62
CA ALA A 244 -1.67 -0.54 -26.73
C ALA A 244 -1.79 0.89 -27.30
N VAL A 245 -1.79 1.04 -28.62
CA VAL A 245 -1.94 2.35 -29.28
C VAL A 245 -3.37 2.87 -29.11
N GLU A 246 -4.38 2.03 -29.28
CA GLU A 246 -5.79 2.39 -29.07
C GLU A 246 -6.05 2.78 -27.61
N ALA A 247 -5.53 2.01 -26.65
CA ALA A 247 -5.64 2.33 -25.23
C ALA A 247 -5.00 3.68 -24.88
N ARG A 248 -3.81 3.97 -25.43
CA ARG A 248 -3.13 5.29 -25.23
C ARG A 248 -3.92 6.44 -25.83
N ARG A 249 -4.45 6.27 -27.06
CA ARG A 249 -5.27 7.29 -27.72
C ARG A 249 -6.52 7.58 -26.92
N LYS A 250 -7.17 6.52 -26.41
CA LYS A 250 -8.37 6.66 -25.58
C LYS A 250 -8.06 7.30 -24.23
N ALA A 251 -6.97 6.92 -23.57
CA ALA A 251 -6.52 7.56 -22.34
C ALA A 251 -6.28 9.07 -22.57
N HIS A 252 -5.65 9.44 -23.69
CA HIS A 252 -5.46 10.82 -24.09
C HIS A 252 -6.80 11.56 -24.24
N ASP A 253 -7.71 11.04 -25.07
CA ASP A 253 -9.00 11.67 -25.35
C ASP A 253 -9.81 11.92 -24.07
N LEU A 254 -9.88 10.90 -23.20
CA LEU A 254 -10.61 10.98 -21.93
C LEU A 254 -9.93 11.93 -20.93
N ALA A 255 -8.59 11.90 -20.82
CA ALA A 255 -7.86 12.78 -19.90
C ALA A 255 -7.93 14.25 -20.33
N VAL A 256 -7.79 14.53 -21.64
CA VAL A 256 -7.90 15.89 -22.19
C VAL A 256 -9.30 16.46 -21.96
N ALA A 257 -10.35 15.67 -22.20
CA ALA A 257 -11.72 16.11 -21.92
C ALA A 257 -11.94 16.41 -20.43
N LEU A 258 -11.34 15.63 -19.53
CA LEU A 258 -11.47 15.79 -18.08
C LEU A 258 -10.49 16.82 -17.48
N LEU A 259 -9.58 17.39 -18.28
CA LEU A 259 -8.50 18.28 -17.84
C LEU A 259 -8.99 19.42 -16.91
N PRO A 260 -10.09 20.15 -17.20
CA PRO A 260 -10.54 21.24 -16.33
C PRO A 260 -10.90 20.77 -14.91
N ALA A 261 -11.31 19.51 -14.74
CA ALA A 261 -11.68 18.94 -13.45
C ALA A 261 -10.48 18.36 -12.69
N LEU A 262 -9.40 17.98 -13.40
CA LEU A 262 -8.18 17.41 -12.83
C LEU A 262 -7.25 18.45 -12.20
N ALA A 263 -7.34 19.72 -12.62
CA ALA A 263 -6.47 20.79 -12.13
C ALA A 263 -6.69 21.09 -10.64
N LEU A 264 -5.60 21.47 -9.94
CA LEU A 264 -5.63 21.80 -8.50
C LEU A 264 -6.75 22.78 -8.12
N SER A 265 -6.93 23.85 -8.90
CA SER A 265 -7.91 24.91 -8.60
C SER A 265 -9.35 24.40 -8.64
N ALA A 266 -9.68 23.46 -9.52
CA ALA A 266 -10.99 22.82 -9.58
C ALA A 266 -11.21 21.89 -8.38
N ILE A 267 -10.19 21.11 -8.02
CA ILE A 267 -10.23 20.22 -6.85
C ILE A 267 -10.40 21.03 -5.55
N GLN A 268 -9.63 22.10 -5.35
CA GLN A 268 -9.72 22.95 -4.16
C GLN A 268 -11.08 23.63 -4.03
N ARG A 269 -11.64 24.09 -5.16
CA ARG A 269 -12.98 24.68 -5.19
C ARG A 269 -14.03 23.65 -4.80
N MET A 270 -14.00 22.46 -5.40
CA MET A 270 -14.92 21.37 -5.07
C MET A 270 -14.82 20.98 -3.59
N LEU A 271 -13.61 20.85 -3.04
CA LEU A 271 -13.42 20.53 -1.63
C LEU A 271 -13.98 21.63 -0.72
N THR A 272 -13.82 22.89 -1.10
CA THR A 272 -14.41 24.03 -0.37
C THR A 272 -15.94 23.98 -0.39
N GLU A 273 -16.53 23.76 -1.55
CA GLU A 273 -18.00 23.62 -1.72
C GLU A 273 -18.58 22.45 -0.93
N ARG A 274 -17.80 21.37 -0.74
CA ARG A 274 -18.17 20.21 0.09
C ARG A 274 -17.86 20.38 1.59
N GLY A 275 -17.49 21.58 2.05
CA GLY A 275 -17.19 21.84 3.46
C GLY A 275 -15.88 21.24 3.94
N ARG A 276 -14.93 20.97 3.03
CA ARG A 276 -13.60 20.38 3.31
C ARG A 276 -12.43 21.29 2.89
N PRO A 277 -12.45 22.60 3.21
CA PRO A 277 -11.40 23.51 2.75
C PRO A 277 -10.00 23.14 3.27
N GLY A 278 -9.90 22.53 4.46
CA GLY A 278 -8.63 22.07 5.03
C GLY A 278 -7.90 21.05 4.15
N LEU A 279 -8.63 20.10 3.55
CA LEU A 279 -8.04 19.12 2.63
C LEU A 279 -7.56 19.77 1.33
N GLY A 280 -8.29 20.78 0.84
CA GLY A 280 -7.87 21.55 -0.33
C GLY A 280 -6.58 22.33 -0.08
N GLN A 281 -6.42 22.90 1.13
CA GLN A 281 -5.20 23.60 1.54
C GLN A 281 -4.00 22.68 1.77
N ALA A 282 -4.23 21.39 2.01
CA ALA A 282 -3.16 20.39 2.10
C ALA A 282 -2.62 19.98 0.72
N LEU A 283 -3.26 20.41 -0.38
CA LEU A 283 -2.80 20.16 -1.73
C LEU A 283 -2.10 21.39 -2.31
N SER A 284 -0.96 21.16 -2.94
CA SER A 284 -0.21 22.17 -3.70
C SER A 284 0.24 21.61 -5.06
N ALA A 285 0.59 22.49 -5.98
CA ALA A 285 1.03 22.11 -7.32
C ALA A 285 2.09 23.09 -7.84
N ASN A 286 2.68 22.76 -8.98
CA ASN A 286 3.45 23.71 -9.77
C ASN A 286 2.55 24.81 -10.38
N GLU A 287 3.15 25.75 -11.09
CA GLU A 287 2.47 26.86 -11.77
C GLU A 287 1.45 26.43 -12.84
N HIS A 288 1.50 25.17 -13.31
CA HIS A 288 0.55 24.60 -14.26
C HIS A 288 -0.56 23.78 -13.59
N GLY A 289 -0.82 23.98 -12.29
CA GLY A 289 -1.93 23.35 -11.58
C GLY A 289 -1.82 21.83 -11.47
N GLY A 290 -0.61 21.28 -11.60
CA GLY A 290 -0.32 19.85 -11.51
C GLY A 290 0.03 19.20 -12.85
N LEU A 291 -0.10 19.91 -13.96
CA LEU A 291 0.31 19.43 -15.28
C LEU A 291 1.83 19.45 -15.44
N ALA A 292 2.36 18.62 -16.32
CA ALA A 292 3.78 18.61 -16.66
C ALA A 292 4.21 19.86 -17.44
N GLN A 293 3.32 20.38 -18.29
CA GLN A 293 3.47 21.58 -19.11
C GLN A 293 2.08 22.24 -19.31
N PRO A 294 2.00 23.48 -19.79
CA PRO A 294 0.74 24.10 -20.17
C PRO A 294 -0.06 23.27 -21.18
N ALA A 295 -1.39 23.28 -21.03
CA ALA A 295 -2.29 22.58 -21.95
C ALA A 295 -2.51 23.39 -23.22
N ASP A 296 -1.68 23.16 -24.24
CA ASP A 296 -1.83 23.75 -25.58
C ASP A 296 -2.62 22.80 -26.50
N ALA A 297 -3.67 23.32 -27.16
CA ALA A 297 -4.57 22.51 -27.98
C ALA A 297 -3.89 21.95 -29.23
N ALA A 298 -2.98 22.69 -29.86
CA ALA A 298 -2.27 22.21 -31.05
C ALA A 298 -1.29 21.10 -30.69
N VAL A 299 -0.57 21.24 -29.57
CA VAL A 299 0.35 20.22 -29.04
C VAL A 299 -0.39 18.94 -28.66
N LEU A 300 -1.58 19.05 -28.06
CA LEU A 300 -2.41 17.91 -27.71
C LEU A 300 -2.91 17.18 -28.97
N GLU A 301 -3.39 17.90 -29.98
CA GLU A 301 -3.86 17.31 -31.23
C GLU A 301 -2.71 16.67 -32.05
N GLU A 302 -1.53 17.28 -32.04
CA GLU A 302 -0.33 16.70 -32.66
C GLU A 302 0.05 15.39 -31.98
N PHE A 303 0.11 15.36 -30.65
CA PHE A 303 0.41 14.13 -29.91
C PHE A 303 -0.65 13.05 -30.18
N ARG A 304 -1.93 13.42 -30.15
CA ARG A 304 -3.04 12.52 -30.44
C ARG A 304 -2.88 11.82 -31.79
N ASN A 305 -2.50 12.56 -32.84
CA ASN A 305 -2.41 12.05 -34.20
C ASN A 305 -1.04 11.47 -34.57
N GLY A 306 -0.02 11.72 -33.75
CA GLY A 306 1.36 11.27 -33.96
C GLY A 306 1.71 9.95 -33.26
N ASP A 307 2.98 9.84 -32.86
CA ASP A 307 3.51 8.69 -32.13
C ASP A 307 3.19 8.79 -30.62
N LEU A 308 2.28 7.93 -30.18
CA LEU A 308 1.83 7.82 -28.79
C LEU A 308 2.82 7.07 -27.89
N SER A 309 3.99 6.66 -28.39
CA SER A 309 5.01 5.94 -27.60
C SER A 309 5.90 6.86 -26.76
N GLY A 310 6.06 8.13 -27.15
CA GLY A 310 6.88 9.14 -26.47
C GLY A 310 6.23 9.70 -25.20
N LEU A 311 6.92 10.55 -24.44
CA LEU A 311 6.33 11.16 -23.24
C LEU A 311 5.12 12.03 -23.59
N HIS A 312 4.01 11.90 -22.85
CA HIS A 312 2.87 12.80 -23.03
C HIS A 312 3.29 14.25 -22.75
N PRO A 313 2.94 15.22 -23.61
CA PRO A 313 3.45 16.59 -23.52
C PRO A 313 2.89 17.41 -22.34
N VAL A 314 1.76 17.02 -21.77
CA VAL A 314 0.95 17.83 -20.84
C VAL A 314 0.71 17.09 -19.52
N PHE A 315 0.36 15.80 -19.58
CA PHE A 315 0.15 14.98 -18.39
C PHE A 315 1.43 14.26 -17.95
N ARG A 316 1.53 14.00 -16.64
CA ARG A 316 2.44 12.96 -16.14
C ARG A 316 1.87 11.61 -16.56
N ASN A 317 2.71 10.70 -17.02
CA ASN A 317 2.23 9.44 -17.57
C ASN A 317 2.90 8.22 -16.94
N ASP A 318 2.14 7.13 -16.90
CA ASP A 318 2.65 5.77 -16.76
C ASP A 318 2.25 5.01 -18.05
N TRP A 319 3.24 4.73 -18.91
CA TRP A 319 3.09 4.07 -20.22
C TRP A 319 2.10 4.73 -21.19
N ASN A 320 1.79 6.03 -21.01
CA ASN A 320 0.71 6.78 -21.66
C ASN A 320 -0.68 6.14 -21.60
N ARG A 321 -0.87 5.13 -20.76
CA ARG A 321 -2.16 4.49 -20.51
C ARG A 321 -2.79 4.99 -19.22
N ARG A 322 -1.99 5.57 -18.32
CA ARG A 322 -2.43 6.36 -17.18
C ARG A 322 -1.89 7.77 -17.32
N LEU A 323 -2.78 8.75 -17.45
CA LEU A 323 -2.45 10.16 -17.58
C LEU A 323 -2.96 10.90 -16.35
N ALA A 324 -2.05 11.61 -15.67
CA ALA A 324 -2.32 12.18 -14.37
C ALA A 324 -1.85 13.63 -14.26
N THR A 325 -2.56 14.40 -13.43
CA THR A 325 -1.96 15.55 -12.77
C THR A 325 -1.11 15.08 -11.60
N GLN A 326 -0.19 15.91 -11.12
CA GLN A 326 0.64 15.62 -9.97
C GLN A 326 0.59 16.78 -8.98
N LEU A 327 -0.09 16.54 -7.87
CA LEU A 327 -0.17 17.44 -6.73
C LEU A 327 0.77 16.94 -5.64
N THR A 328 1.22 17.85 -4.78
CA THR A 328 1.93 17.52 -3.54
C THR A 328 0.97 17.60 -2.38
N LEU A 329 0.95 16.55 -1.56
CA LEU A 329 0.18 16.47 -0.33
C LEU A 329 1.06 16.90 0.86
N ASP A 330 0.58 17.88 1.62
CA ASP A 330 1.15 18.26 2.91
C ASP A 330 0.74 17.26 3.98
N VAL A 331 1.59 16.27 4.18
CA VAL A 331 1.37 15.19 5.15
C VAL A 331 1.45 15.65 6.61
N THR A 332 1.90 16.88 6.88
CA THR A 332 1.90 17.44 8.25
C THR A 332 0.50 17.89 8.70
N ARG A 333 -0.49 17.81 7.81
CA ARG A 333 -1.87 18.28 8.06
C ARG A 333 -2.93 17.20 7.85
N VAL A 334 -2.51 16.00 7.47
CA VAL A 334 -3.40 14.95 6.96
C VAL A 334 -3.10 13.64 7.67
N ASP A 335 -4.12 13.04 8.26
CA ASP A 335 -4.11 11.65 8.72
C ASP A 335 -4.62 10.69 7.63
N ARG A 336 -4.59 9.38 7.91
CA ARG A 336 -5.03 8.37 6.94
C ARG A 336 -6.53 8.47 6.58
N CYS A 337 -7.39 8.81 7.54
CA CYS A 337 -8.84 8.91 7.33
C CYS A 337 -9.17 10.09 6.41
N GLN A 338 -8.49 11.21 6.64
CA GLN A 338 -8.56 12.40 5.80
C GLN A 338 -8.01 12.16 4.39
N LEU A 339 -6.96 11.35 4.25
CA LEU A 339 -6.43 10.95 2.94
C LEU A 339 -7.40 10.06 2.15
N ALA A 340 -8.05 9.11 2.82
CA ALA A 340 -9.12 8.31 2.22
C ALA A 340 -10.30 9.21 1.80
N ASP A 341 -10.71 10.13 2.67
CA ASP A 341 -11.81 11.06 2.43
C ASP A 341 -11.54 12.02 1.27
N LEU A 342 -10.31 12.55 1.20
CA LEU A 342 -9.81 13.35 0.07
C LEU A 342 -9.88 12.55 -1.23
N THR A 343 -9.41 11.31 -1.21
CA THR A 343 -9.38 10.42 -2.38
C THR A 343 -10.78 10.16 -2.91
N LEU A 344 -11.74 9.78 -2.04
CA LEU A 344 -13.13 9.56 -2.43
C LEU A 344 -13.78 10.83 -2.98
N ALA A 345 -13.54 11.99 -2.35
CA ALA A 345 -14.10 13.25 -2.83
C ALA A 345 -13.64 13.60 -4.24
N VAL A 346 -12.34 13.42 -4.50
CA VAL A 346 -11.75 13.68 -5.82
C VAL A 346 -12.29 12.68 -6.84
N LEU A 347 -12.36 11.39 -6.52
CA LEU A 347 -12.96 10.39 -7.42
C LEU A 347 -14.42 10.74 -7.77
N ASP A 348 -15.24 11.08 -6.77
CA ASP A 348 -16.64 11.44 -6.99
C ASP A 348 -16.79 12.72 -7.83
N HIS A 349 -15.92 13.71 -7.62
CA HIS A 349 -15.87 14.93 -8.43
C HIS A 349 -15.52 14.64 -9.89
N LEU A 350 -14.51 13.82 -10.12
CA LEU A 350 -14.07 13.47 -11.47
C LEU A 350 -15.11 12.62 -12.20
N VAL A 351 -15.73 11.64 -11.53
CA VAL A 351 -16.82 10.85 -12.11
C VAL A 351 -18.03 11.73 -12.44
N ALA A 352 -18.40 12.66 -11.56
CA ALA A 352 -19.49 13.59 -11.84
C ALA A 352 -19.18 14.52 -13.03
N SER A 353 -17.94 14.98 -13.15
CA SER A 353 -17.48 15.80 -14.27
C SER A 353 -17.50 15.02 -15.59
N ALA A 354 -17.01 13.78 -15.58
CA ALA A 354 -17.03 12.90 -16.75
C ALA A 354 -18.46 12.55 -17.19
N ARG A 355 -19.41 12.35 -16.26
CA ARG A 355 -20.83 12.12 -16.59
C ARG A 355 -21.45 13.30 -17.32
N LYS A 356 -21.14 14.53 -16.91
CA LYS A 356 -21.61 15.74 -17.60
C LYS A 356 -21.07 15.79 -19.04
N LEU A 357 -19.78 15.53 -19.22
CA LEU A 357 -19.16 15.49 -20.55
C LEU A 357 -19.79 14.44 -21.47
N VAL A 358 -20.11 13.25 -20.95
CA VAL A 358 -20.81 12.20 -21.72
C VAL A 358 -22.24 12.63 -22.07
N ALA A 359 -22.95 13.27 -21.15
CA ALA A 359 -24.30 13.76 -21.39
C ALA A 359 -24.36 14.93 -22.40
N ASP A 360 -23.33 15.78 -22.43
CA ASP A 360 -23.25 16.90 -23.37
C ASP A 360 -22.88 16.45 -24.80
N GLN A 361 -22.45 15.20 -24.98
CA GLN A 361 -22.05 14.61 -26.28
C GLN A 361 -23.14 13.75 -26.95
N GLY A 362 -24.20 13.39 -26.22
CA GLY A 362 -25.34 12.60 -26.72
C GLY A 362 -26.59 13.45 -26.81
#